data_AF-A0A7S1ZZZ6-F1
#
_entry.id   AF-A0A7S1ZZZ6-F1
#
_cell.length_a   1.000
_cell.length_b   1.000
_cell.length_c   1.000
_cell.angle_alpha   90.00
_cell.angle_beta   90.00
_cell.angle_gamma   90.00
#
_symmetry.space_group_name_H-M   'P 1'
#
loop_
_entity.id
_entity.type
_entity.pdbx_description
1 polymer ?
#
loop_
_entity_poly.entity_id
_entity_poly.type
_entity_poly.pdbx_seq_one_letter_code
_entity_poly.pdbx_strand_id
1 'polypeptide(L)'
;FPLERTRVSLDSSDDSSPNEIGERIINCLRDLTITVISTKGSKLLAQSIARDIRFYVKLYKEKSNRDDSYRVMVELQKRRGCSLSFIKVARTILQAAKHGHFNHKEDNTKPALDVDGFHDDKEEEISSRFSSDLRYTLDLIMDDRMDLRLLGMQDLAFYTNSECMNRANALHVARRVLQNHNDSGNSNDWPLAVDDFIQRFISFNNMFEDSSNEWNDDSRQWYLSKTRHCALTVLANSLHVVCSSTTDGGLVPSQLMTCTDTLLQILFHELNDTEKRPQDAYQAMRCMKVLFKVLPPEVLQKATELGAKSAVNSSLSTECYYRALLANESTAAVLMECVI
;
A
#
# COMPACT_ATOMS: atom_id res chain seq x y z
N PHE A 1 -13.19 17.51 5.61
CA PHE A 1 -12.03 17.25 6.50
C PHE A 1 -11.09 18.45 6.52
N PRO A 2 -10.79 19.04 7.70
CA PRO A 2 -9.83 20.14 7.79
C PRO A 2 -8.45 19.68 7.31
N LEU A 3 -7.81 20.47 6.46
CA LEU A 3 -6.48 20.17 5.95
C LEU A 3 -5.47 20.39 7.07
N GLU A 4 -4.76 19.33 7.45
CA GLU A 4 -3.68 19.39 8.44
C GLU A 4 -2.56 20.32 7.93
N ARG A 5 -2.26 21.36 8.71
CA ARG A 5 -1.27 22.39 8.38
C ARG A 5 -0.30 22.56 9.54
N THR A 6 0.97 22.74 9.20
CA THR A 6 2.00 23.15 10.15
C THR A 6 2.86 24.23 9.52
N ARG A 7 3.38 25.16 10.33
CA ARG A 7 4.11 26.32 9.84
C ARG A 7 5.20 26.76 10.79
N VAL A 8 6.22 27.40 10.24
CA VAL A 8 7.26 28.13 10.98
C VAL A 8 7.43 29.52 10.36
N SER A 9 7.59 30.53 11.20
CA SER A 9 7.94 31.89 10.77
C SER A 9 9.42 32.12 11.07
N LEU A 10 10.11 32.73 10.11
CA LEU A 10 11.54 33.01 10.13
C LEU A 10 11.71 34.52 10.23
N ASP A 11 12.46 34.95 11.26
CA ASP A 11 12.76 36.36 11.48
C ASP A 11 13.77 36.86 10.43
N SER A 12 13.63 38.11 10.01
CA SER A 12 14.54 38.73 9.03
C SER A 12 15.98 38.83 9.50
N SER A 13 16.23 38.67 10.80
CA SER A 13 17.56 38.74 11.41
C SER A 13 18.48 37.58 11.00
N ASP A 14 17.93 36.49 10.44
CA ASP A 14 18.73 35.34 9.99
C ASP A 14 19.35 35.55 8.59
N ASP A 15 19.30 36.78 8.04
CA ASP A 15 19.80 37.22 6.72
C ASP A 15 19.41 36.34 5.52
N SER A 16 18.51 35.37 5.74
CA SER A 16 18.22 34.33 4.79
C SER A 16 17.14 34.80 3.83
N SER A 17 17.50 34.96 2.56
CA SER A 17 16.52 35.31 1.53
C SER A 17 15.47 34.19 1.35
N PRO A 18 14.24 34.48 0.88
CA PRO A 18 13.25 33.45 0.56
C PRO A 18 13.77 32.35 -0.38
N ASN A 19 14.71 32.71 -1.27
CA ASN A 19 15.34 31.77 -2.20
C ASN A 19 16.26 30.79 -1.47
N GLU A 20 17.08 31.27 -0.53
CA GLU A 20 17.92 30.39 0.30
C GLU A 20 17.09 29.44 1.16
N ILE A 21 15.97 29.91 1.71
CA ILE A 21 15.03 29.06 2.46
C ILE A 21 14.44 27.99 1.52
N GLY A 22 14.08 28.37 0.29
CA GLY A 22 13.65 27.44 -0.75
C GLY A 22 14.68 26.36 -1.05
N GLU A 23 15.95 26.76 -1.24
CA GLU A 23 17.06 25.83 -1.49
C GLU A 23 17.30 24.86 -0.32
N ARG A 24 17.26 25.35 0.93
CA ARG A 24 17.35 24.51 2.14
C ARG A 24 16.26 23.45 2.17
N ILE A 25 15.02 23.84 1.85
CA ILE A 25 13.88 22.93 1.78
C ILE A 25 14.09 21.90 0.67
N ILE A 26 14.50 22.32 -0.53
CA ILE A 26 14.72 21.41 -1.67
C ILE A 26 15.81 20.39 -1.36
N ASN A 27 16.92 20.82 -0.76
CA ASN A 27 17.98 19.92 -0.33
C ASN A 27 17.48 18.93 0.73
N CYS A 28 16.73 19.39 1.73
CA CYS A 28 16.10 18.52 2.72
C CYS A 28 15.13 17.50 2.10
N LEU A 29 14.32 17.91 1.11
CA LEU A 29 13.44 17.00 0.38
C LEU A 29 14.25 15.93 -0.36
N ARG A 30 15.36 16.30 -0.99
CA ARG A 30 16.26 15.38 -1.70
C ARG A 30 16.87 14.36 -0.74
N ASP A 31 17.39 14.81 0.40
CA ASP A 31 17.98 13.97 1.43
C ASP A 31 16.97 12.99 2.06
N LEU A 32 15.71 13.42 2.18
CA LEU A 32 14.60 12.56 2.63
C LEU A 32 14.02 11.67 1.52
N THR A 33 14.61 11.66 0.33
CA THR A 33 14.10 10.93 -0.86
C THR A 33 12.65 11.29 -1.22
N ILE A 34 12.28 12.56 -1.01
CA ILE A 34 10.96 13.10 -1.30
C ILE A 34 10.98 13.79 -2.66
N THR A 35 10.15 13.30 -3.58
CA THR A 35 10.09 13.82 -4.94
C THR A 35 9.25 15.11 -5.00
N VAL A 36 9.77 16.11 -5.71
CA VAL A 36 9.02 17.32 -6.06
C VAL A 36 8.24 17.08 -7.35
N ILE A 37 6.91 17.16 -7.27
CA ILE A 37 6.00 16.89 -8.40
C ILE A 37 5.82 18.15 -9.27
N SER A 38 5.70 19.31 -8.64
CA SER A 38 5.39 20.56 -9.34
C SER A 38 5.85 21.74 -8.51
N THR A 39 6.38 22.75 -9.20
CA THR A 39 6.67 24.07 -8.65
C THR A 39 5.83 25.12 -9.37
N LYS A 40 5.22 26.03 -8.63
CA LYS A 40 4.46 27.17 -9.17
C LYS A 40 4.63 28.38 -8.27
N GLY A 41 5.57 29.25 -8.63
CA GLY A 41 5.93 30.42 -7.83
C GLY A 41 6.42 30.01 -6.45
N SER A 42 5.81 30.55 -5.38
CA SER A 42 6.17 30.24 -3.98
C SER A 42 5.54 28.95 -3.44
N LYS A 43 4.91 28.15 -4.30
CA LYS A 43 4.25 26.89 -3.93
C LYS A 43 4.95 25.71 -4.60
N LEU A 44 5.23 24.69 -3.80
CA LEU A 44 5.84 23.43 -4.20
C LEU A 44 4.91 22.28 -3.79
N LEU A 45 4.70 21.32 -4.68
CA LEU A 45 4.01 20.05 -4.39
C LEU A 45 5.05 18.94 -4.24
N ALA A 46 5.07 18.29 -3.09
CA ALA A 46 5.99 17.20 -2.76
C ALA A 46 5.24 15.91 -2.43
N GLN A 47 5.89 14.78 -2.69
CA GLN A 47 5.39 13.45 -2.33
C GLN A 47 6.52 12.59 -1.79
N SER A 48 6.34 12.06 -0.58
CA SER A 48 7.21 11.03 -0.01
C SER A 48 6.64 9.67 -0.35
N ILE A 49 7.52 8.91 -0.97
CA ILE A 49 7.34 7.59 -1.57
C ILE A 49 7.17 6.54 -0.49
N ALA A 50 8.22 6.39 0.33
CA ALA A 50 8.34 5.39 1.38
C ALA A 50 7.26 5.54 2.46
N ARG A 51 6.61 6.70 2.53
CA ARG A 51 5.64 7.06 3.56
C ARG A 51 4.21 7.26 3.04
N ASP A 52 3.98 7.10 1.72
CA ASP A 52 2.74 7.45 1.00
C ASP A 52 2.09 8.78 1.46
N ILE A 53 2.91 9.83 1.62
CA ILE A 53 2.42 11.17 1.96
C ILE A 53 2.57 12.12 0.79
N ARG A 54 1.56 12.97 0.57
CA ARG A 54 1.61 14.06 -0.40
C ARG A 54 1.22 15.35 0.30
N PHE A 55 1.99 16.41 0.09
CA PHE A 55 1.79 17.68 0.77
C PHE A 55 2.28 18.86 -0.07
N TYR A 56 1.72 20.04 0.20
CA TYR A 56 2.28 21.29 -0.32
C TYR A 56 3.29 21.87 0.65
N VAL A 57 4.32 22.51 0.11
CA VAL A 57 5.17 23.48 0.80
C VAL A 57 4.89 24.84 0.19
N LYS A 58 4.66 25.86 1.02
CA LYS A 58 4.40 27.22 0.58
C LYS A 58 5.25 28.20 1.35
N LEU A 59 5.81 29.16 0.63
CA LEU A 59 6.52 30.29 1.22
C LEU A 59 5.64 31.54 1.11
N TYR A 60 5.56 32.27 2.21
CA TYR A 60 4.85 33.53 2.33
C TYR A 60 5.79 34.61 2.84
N LYS A 61 5.61 35.83 2.34
CA LYS A 61 6.26 37.03 2.87
C LYS A 61 5.24 37.75 3.75
N GLU A 62 5.50 37.84 5.04
CA GLU A 62 4.64 38.50 6.02
C GLU A 62 5.31 39.81 6.46
N LYS A 63 4.58 40.93 6.42
CA LYS A 63 5.11 42.21 6.88
C LYS A 63 5.22 42.20 8.40
N SER A 64 6.37 42.60 8.95
CA SER A 64 6.53 42.74 10.39
C SER A 64 5.75 43.97 10.88
N ASN A 65 5.08 43.86 12.03
CA ASN A 65 4.36 44.99 12.62
C ASN A 65 5.29 46.05 13.24
N ARG A 66 6.56 45.71 13.49
CA ARG A 66 7.48 46.56 14.28
C ARG A 66 8.44 47.39 13.42
N ASP A 67 8.73 46.98 12.19
CA ASP A 67 9.68 47.64 11.28
C ASP A 67 9.25 47.41 9.83
N ASP A 68 9.85 48.11 8.85
CA ASP A 68 9.68 47.82 7.42
C ASP A 68 10.40 46.53 6.97
N SER A 69 10.68 45.64 7.94
CA SER A 69 11.20 44.30 7.73
C SER A 69 10.08 43.32 7.38
N TYR A 70 10.47 42.22 6.75
CA TYR A 70 9.54 41.15 6.39
C TYR A 70 10.01 39.84 7.02
N ARG A 71 9.05 39.01 7.43
CA ARG A 71 9.27 37.63 7.87
C ARG A 71 8.92 36.68 6.74
N VAL A 72 9.63 35.56 6.67
CA VAL A 72 9.28 34.48 5.73
C VAL A 72 8.57 33.38 6.52
N MET A 73 7.33 33.07 6.15
CA MET A 73 6.58 31.96 6.74
C MET A 73 6.60 30.77 5.78
N VAL A 74 7.03 29.61 6.28
CA VAL A 74 6.98 28.34 5.57
C VAL A 74 5.81 27.54 6.11
N GLU A 75 4.86 27.18 5.25
CA GLU A 75 3.70 26.34 5.57
C GLU A 75 3.79 25.00 4.84
N LEU A 76 3.57 23.91 5.56
CA LEU A 76 3.34 22.59 5.00
C LEU A 76 1.88 22.19 5.20
N GLN A 77 1.26 21.68 4.13
CA GLN A 77 -0.16 21.31 4.11
C GLN A 77 -0.35 19.91 3.56
N LYS A 78 -0.83 18.99 4.40
CA LYS A 78 -1.11 17.60 4.01
C LYS A 78 -2.22 17.53 2.97
N ARG A 79 -2.05 16.69 1.95
CA ARG A 79 -3.04 16.38 0.91
C ARG A 79 -3.46 14.92 0.93
N ARG A 80 -2.53 14.02 1.22
CA ARG A 80 -2.76 12.57 1.32
C ARG A 80 -1.75 11.94 2.28
N GLY A 81 -2.12 10.79 2.85
CA GLY A 81 -1.24 9.93 3.64
C GLY A 81 -1.45 10.02 5.15
N CYS A 82 -0.68 9.21 5.87
CA CYS A 82 -0.73 9.11 7.33
C CYS A 82 -0.29 10.42 8.01
N SER A 83 -1.07 10.89 9.00
CA SER A 83 -0.77 12.11 9.77
C SER A 83 0.56 12.00 10.51
N LEU A 84 0.86 10.85 11.11
CA LEU A 84 2.10 10.65 11.87
C LEU A 84 3.34 10.76 10.96
N SER A 85 3.30 10.10 9.81
CA SER A 85 4.36 10.19 8.80
C SER A 85 4.51 11.62 8.29
N PHE A 86 3.39 12.31 8.04
CA PHE A 86 3.38 13.72 7.62
C PHE A 86 4.01 14.62 8.68
N ILE A 87 3.61 14.53 9.95
CA ILE A 87 4.15 15.35 11.04
C ILE A 87 5.66 15.13 11.18
N LYS A 88 6.13 13.88 11.11
CA LYS A 88 7.57 13.56 11.17
C LYS A 88 8.33 14.27 10.04
N VAL A 89 7.89 14.10 8.80
CA VAL A 89 8.50 14.76 7.63
C VAL A 89 8.43 16.28 7.75
N ALA A 90 7.27 16.81 8.15
CA ALA A 90 7.05 18.23 8.19
C ALA A 90 7.92 18.92 9.23
N ARG A 91 8.13 18.30 10.40
CA ARG A 91 9.07 18.79 11.41
C ARG A 91 10.50 18.86 10.86
N THR A 92 10.96 17.83 10.18
CA THR A 92 12.29 17.82 9.57
C THR A 92 12.46 18.93 8.54
N ILE A 93 11.49 19.12 7.65
CA ILE A 93 11.53 20.18 6.63
C ILE A 93 11.49 21.57 7.27
N LEU A 94 10.61 21.80 8.26
CA LEU A 94 10.53 23.09 8.96
C LEU A 94 11.81 23.39 9.75
N GLN A 95 12.46 22.35 10.30
CA GLN A 95 13.74 22.50 10.99
C GLN A 95 14.87 22.84 10.02
N ALA A 96 14.90 22.20 8.85
CA ALA A 96 15.87 22.52 7.79
C ALA A 96 15.67 23.94 7.24
N ALA A 97 14.42 24.37 7.07
CA ALA A 97 14.09 25.75 6.69
C ALA A 97 14.61 26.76 7.71
N LYS A 98 14.44 26.46 9.01
CA LYS A 98 14.84 27.35 10.11
C LYS A 98 16.34 27.42 10.35
N HIS A 99 17.03 26.29 10.38
CA HIS A 99 18.43 26.27 10.82
C HIS A 99 19.41 26.08 9.65
N GLY A 100 18.93 25.84 8.43
CA GLY A 100 19.78 25.58 7.25
C GLY A 100 20.44 24.20 7.22
N HIS A 101 20.35 23.45 8.31
CA HIS A 101 20.82 22.09 8.44
C HIS A 101 19.78 21.31 9.26
N PHE A 102 19.64 20.04 8.94
CA PHE A 102 18.94 19.10 9.80
C PHE A 102 19.87 17.90 9.99
N ASN A 103 20.10 17.54 11.25
CA ASN A 103 20.78 16.29 11.51
C ASN A 103 19.78 15.17 11.22
N HIS A 104 19.88 14.56 10.04
CA HIS A 104 19.30 13.26 9.78
C HIS A 104 20.08 12.18 10.54
N LYS A 105 20.27 12.36 11.86
CA LYS A 105 20.34 11.18 12.69
C LYS A 105 18.94 10.61 12.57
N GLU A 106 18.77 9.63 11.68
CA GLU A 106 17.67 8.71 11.78
C GLU A 106 17.54 8.42 13.27
N ASP A 107 16.45 8.88 13.85
CA ASP A 107 16.03 8.45 15.16
C ASP A 107 15.72 6.95 14.98
N ASN A 108 16.79 6.16 14.92
CA ASN A 108 16.83 4.72 15.13
C ASN A 108 16.54 4.43 16.60
N THR A 109 16.16 5.45 17.38
CA THR A 109 15.16 5.27 18.43
C THR A 109 13.95 4.61 17.77
N LYS A 110 14.00 3.27 17.77
CA LYS A 110 12.81 2.42 17.77
C LYS A 110 11.78 3.19 18.59
N PRO A 111 10.57 3.45 18.05
CA PRO A 111 9.57 4.21 18.78
C PRO A 111 9.55 3.65 20.20
N ALA A 112 9.88 4.49 21.19
CA ALA A 112 9.99 4.11 22.59
C ALA A 112 8.60 3.88 23.20
N LEU A 113 7.75 3.18 22.46
CA LEU A 113 6.85 2.21 23.03
C LEU A 113 7.71 0.99 23.33
N ASP A 114 8.55 1.14 24.36
CA ASP A 114 9.04 0.00 25.10
C ASP A 114 7.80 -0.53 25.81
N VAL A 115 7.01 -1.33 25.08
CA VAL A 115 5.96 -2.15 25.69
C VAL A 115 6.67 -3.33 26.33
N ASP A 116 7.61 -3.04 27.24
CA ASP A 116 8.38 -3.99 28.04
C ASP A 116 7.49 -4.59 29.17
N GLY A 117 6.17 -4.50 28.96
CA GLY A 117 5.12 -5.11 29.78
C GLY A 117 4.30 -6.14 29.00
N PHE A 118 4.72 -6.57 27.81
CA PHE A 118 4.31 -7.87 27.31
C PHE A 118 5.09 -8.91 28.09
N HIS A 119 4.49 -9.32 29.22
CA HIS A 119 4.82 -10.57 29.87
C HIS A 119 4.92 -11.69 28.82
N ASP A 120 5.67 -12.73 29.14
CA ASP A 120 5.71 -14.01 28.44
C ASP A 120 4.31 -14.67 28.54
N ASP A 121 3.32 -14.01 27.93
CA ASP A 121 1.96 -14.47 27.73
C ASP A 121 2.15 -15.77 26.96
N LYS A 122 1.76 -16.88 27.59
CA LYS A 122 1.88 -18.22 27.03
C LYS A 122 1.37 -18.18 25.59
N GLU A 123 2.09 -18.82 24.68
CA GLU A 123 1.78 -18.87 23.23
C GLU A 123 0.29 -19.18 22.93
N GLU A 124 -0.35 -19.96 23.80
CA GLU A 124 -1.80 -20.24 23.78
C GLU A 124 -2.69 -18.98 23.93
N GLU A 125 -2.35 -18.03 24.81
CA GLU A 125 -3.14 -16.83 25.04
C GLU A 125 -3.05 -15.88 23.83
N ILE A 126 -1.85 -15.73 23.24
CA ILE A 126 -1.63 -14.95 22.01
C ILE A 126 -2.43 -15.56 20.85
N SER A 127 -2.45 -16.89 20.73
CA SER A 127 -3.24 -17.59 19.72
C SER A 127 -4.74 -17.35 19.89
N SER A 128 -5.26 -17.42 21.12
CA SER A 128 -6.68 -17.20 21.41
C SER A 128 -7.15 -15.77 21.09
N ARG A 129 -6.36 -14.76 21.45
CA ARG A 129 -6.67 -13.36 21.14
C ARG A 129 -6.66 -13.13 19.63
N PHE A 130 -5.66 -13.67 18.93
CA PHE A 130 -5.58 -13.58 17.48
C PHE A 130 -6.80 -14.21 16.78
N SER A 131 -7.28 -15.37 17.24
CA SER A 131 -8.50 -15.99 16.71
C SER A 131 -9.74 -15.12 16.92
N SER A 132 -9.86 -14.45 18.07
CA SER A 132 -10.97 -13.53 18.34
C SER A 132 -10.92 -12.30 17.43
N ASP A 133 -9.74 -11.69 17.26
CA ASP A 133 -9.56 -10.50 16.43
C ASP A 133 -9.81 -10.81 14.94
N LEU A 134 -9.32 -11.96 14.48
CA LEU A 134 -9.59 -12.44 13.12
C LEU A 134 -11.08 -12.66 12.91
N ARG A 135 -11.78 -13.29 13.86
CA ARG A 135 -13.24 -13.48 13.78
C ARG A 135 -13.98 -12.16 13.66
N TYR A 136 -13.63 -11.16 14.47
CA TYR A 136 -14.21 -9.83 14.38
C TYR A 136 -13.98 -9.20 13.00
N THR A 137 -12.79 -9.34 12.42
CA THR A 137 -12.52 -8.87 11.05
C THR A 137 -13.37 -9.59 10.01
N LEU A 138 -13.60 -10.89 10.16
CA LEU A 138 -14.49 -11.64 9.26
C LEU A 138 -15.95 -11.15 9.41
N ASP A 139 -16.40 -10.87 10.63
CA ASP A 139 -17.73 -10.28 10.88
C ASP A 139 -17.87 -8.91 10.20
N LEU A 140 -16.83 -8.06 10.22
CA LEU A 140 -16.81 -6.77 9.51
C LEU A 140 -16.90 -6.93 7.98
N ILE A 141 -16.24 -7.93 7.39
CA ILE A 141 -16.31 -8.23 5.94
C ILE A 141 -17.71 -8.67 5.55
N MET A 142 -18.39 -9.38 6.45
CA MET A 142 -19.74 -9.91 6.21
C MET A 142 -20.85 -8.88 6.44
N ASP A 143 -20.60 -7.82 7.21
CA ASP A 143 -21.56 -6.74 7.49
C ASP A 143 -22.11 -6.10 6.21
N ASP A 144 -23.36 -5.64 6.18
CA ASP A 144 -23.96 -5.00 4.99
C ASP A 144 -23.44 -3.61 4.68
N ARG A 145 -22.83 -2.94 5.66
CA ARG A 145 -22.31 -1.60 5.51
C ARG A 145 -20.98 -1.61 4.78
N MET A 146 -20.91 -0.89 3.65
CA MET A 146 -19.69 -0.80 2.83
C MET A 146 -18.47 -0.29 3.60
N ASP A 147 -18.62 0.69 4.49
CA ASP A 147 -17.49 1.20 5.28
C ASP A 147 -16.90 0.15 6.22
N LEU A 148 -17.75 -0.68 6.84
CA LEU A 148 -17.33 -1.81 7.68
C LEU A 148 -16.69 -2.92 6.86
N ARG A 149 -17.26 -3.26 5.69
CA ARG A 149 -16.65 -4.21 4.75
C ARG A 149 -15.25 -3.80 4.32
N LEU A 150 -15.08 -2.52 3.98
CA LEU A 150 -13.77 -1.99 3.59
C LEU A 150 -12.79 -2.05 4.77
N LEU A 151 -13.24 -1.72 5.99
CA LEU A 151 -12.41 -1.83 7.19
C LEU A 151 -11.96 -3.27 7.43
N GLY A 152 -12.89 -4.23 7.39
CA GLY A 152 -12.55 -5.65 7.53
C GLY A 152 -11.56 -6.13 6.45
N MET A 153 -11.70 -5.66 5.20
CA MET A 153 -10.74 -5.98 4.13
C MET A 153 -9.36 -5.34 4.34
N GLN A 154 -9.28 -4.16 4.95
CA GLN A 154 -8.02 -3.53 5.33
C GLN A 154 -7.33 -4.30 6.46
N ASP A 155 -8.10 -4.72 7.46
CA ASP A 155 -7.60 -5.53 8.57
C ASP A 155 -7.11 -6.90 8.07
N LEU A 156 -7.82 -7.54 7.14
CA LEU A 156 -7.38 -8.80 6.54
C LEU A 156 -6.10 -8.64 5.71
N ALA A 157 -5.95 -7.51 4.99
CA ALA A 157 -4.71 -7.19 4.28
C ALA A 157 -3.53 -7.02 5.23
N PHE A 158 -3.78 -6.49 6.43
CA PHE A 158 -2.80 -6.38 7.51
C PHE A 158 -2.46 -7.76 8.11
N TYR A 159 -3.45 -8.61 8.40
CA TYR A 159 -3.22 -9.95 8.93
C TYR A 159 -2.44 -10.87 8.00
N THR A 160 -2.56 -10.69 6.69
CA THR A 160 -1.80 -11.47 5.71
C THR A 160 -0.38 -10.96 5.48
N ASN A 161 -0.01 -9.78 5.98
CA ASN A 161 1.32 -9.20 5.78
C ASN A 161 2.33 -9.67 6.83
N SER A 162 3.28 -10.53 6.43
CA SER A 162 4.35 -11.03 7.31
C SER A 162 5.37 -9.99 7.79
N GLU A 163 5.37 -8.78 7.21
CA GLU A 163 6.21 -7.66 7.70
C GLU A 163 5.55 -6.91 8.86
N CYS A 164 4.23 -7.00 8.99
CA CYS A 164 3.45 -6.32 10.03
C CYS A 164 2.98 -7.26 11.13
N MET A 165 2.88 -8.55 10.84
CA MET A 165 2.36 -9.59 11.72
C MET A 165 3.40 -10.65 12.01
N ASN A 166 3.22 -11.36 13.13
CA ASN A 166 3.99 -12.57 13.40
C ASN A 166 3.85 -13.53 12.20
N ARG A 167 4.98 -14.05 11.72
CA ARG A 167 5.03 -14.91 10.52
C ARG A 167 4.11 -16.14 10.62
N ALA A 168 3.98 -16.76 11.79
CA ALA A 168 3.11 -17.91 12.01
C ALA A 168 1.63 -17.54 11.83
N ASN A 169 1.22 -16.40 12.40
CA ASN A 169 -0.15 -15.88 12.27
C ASN A 169 -0.47 -15.45 10.84
N ALA A 170 0.46 -14.73 10.18
CA ALA A 170 0.31 -14.34 8.79
C ALA A 170 0.19 -15.57 7.87
N LEU A 171 1.00 -16.61 8.12
CA LEU A 171 0.93 -17.87 7.39
C LEU A 171 -0.39 -18.61 7.63
N HIS A 172 -0.89 -18.61 8.87
CA HIS A 172 -2.17 -19.21 9.21
C HIS A 172 -3.30 -18.57 8.40
N VAL A 173 -3.41 -17.24 8.40
CA VAL A 173 -4.45 -16.51 7.66
C VAL A 173 -4.27 -16.64 6.16
N ALA A 174 -3.04 -16.53 5.66
CA ALA A 174 -2.73 -16.70 4.25
C ALA A 174 -3.14 -18.08 3.72
N ARG A 175 -2.93 -19.14 4.51
CA ARG A 175 -3.40 -20.49 4.16
C ARG A 175 -4.92 -20.55 4.12
N ARG A 176 -5.61 -19.94 5.08
CA ARG A 176 -7.08 -19.90 5.08
C ARG A 176 -7.63 -19.19 3.85
N VAL A 177 -7.06 -18.06 3.46
CA VAL A 177 -7.45 -17.30 2.25
C VAL A 177 -7.27 -18.11 0.96
N LEU A 178 -6.24 -18.97 0.90
CA LEU A 178 -5.93 -19.77 -0.29
C LEU A 178 -6.56 -21.17 -0.29
N GLN A 179 -7.13 -21.62 0.83
CA GLN A 179 -7.73 -22.94 0.99
C GLN A 179 -9.18 -22.94 0.49
N ASN A 180 -9.55 -23.92 -0.34
CA ASN A 180 -10.95 -24.13 -0.72
C ASN A 180 -11.69 -24.90 0.38
N HIS A 181 -12.80 -24.34 0.87
CA HIS A 181 -13.63 -24.97 1.91
C HIS A 181 -14.35 -26.25 1.48
N ASN A 182 -14.41 -26.56 0.18
CA ASN A 182 -15.09 -27.76 -0.29
C ASN A 182 -14.50 -29.07 0.27
N ASP A 183 -13.23 -29.05 0.71
CA ASP A 183 -12.53 -30.24 1.22
C ASP A 183 -12.49 -30.34 2.76
N SER A 184 -12.81 -29.26 3.49
CA SER A 184 -12.68 -29.23 4.96
C SER A 184 -14.03 -29.38 5.64
N GLY A 185 -14.55 -30.61 5.70
CA GLY A 185 -15.84 -30.94 6.32
C GLY A 185 -15.96 -30.72 7.84
N ASN A 186 -15.14 -29.87 8.47
CA ASN A 186 -15.19 -29.66 9.93
C ASN A 186 -14.64 -28.33 10.48
N SER A 187 -14.40 -27.31 9.65
CA SER A 187 -13.83 -26.04 10.13
C SER A 187 -14.89 -24.92 10.15
N ASN A 188 -15.63 -24.78 11.25
CA ASN A 188 -16.64 -23.74 11.44
C ASN A 188 -16.10 -22.30 11.59
N ASP A 189 -14.77 -22.11 11.63
CA ASP A 189 -14.19 -20.81 12.02
C ASP A 189 -13.96 -19.84 10.85
N TRP A 190 -14.04 -20.30 9.59
CA TRP A 190 -13.87 -19.43 8.43
C TRP A 190 -15.17 -19.43 7.60
N PRO A 191 -15.89 -18.31 7.53
CA PRO A 191 -17.13 -18.25 6.75
C PRO A 191 -16.84 -18.46 5.27
N LEU A 192 -17.50 -19.45 4.65
CA LEU A 192 -17.52 -19.68 3.19
C LEU A 192 -17.71 -18.40 2.38
N ALA A 193 -18.49 -17.48 2.94
CA ALA A 193 -18.80 -16.22 2.31
C ALA A 193 -17.61 -15.25 2.18
N VAL A 194 -16.55 -15.39 2.97
CA VAL A 194 -15.35 -14.54 2.86
C VAL A 194 -14.54 -14.91 1.61
N ASP A 195 -14.43 -16.19 1.29
CA ASP A 195 -13.74 -16.63 0.08
C ASP A 195 -14.51 -16.21 -1.16
N ASP A 196 -15.82 -16.46 -1.18
CA ASP A 196 -16.70 -16.00 -2.24
C ASP A 196 -16.64 -14.47 -2.37
N PHE A 197 -16.60 -13.73 -1.26
CA PHE A 197 -16.41 -12.29 -1.27
C PHE A 197 -15.09 -11.88 -1.94
N ILE A 198 -13.95 -12.43 -1.50
CA ILE A 198 -12.63 -12.12 -2.07
C ILE A 198 -12.61 -12.45 -3.57
N GLN A 199 -13.11 -13.63 -3.96
CA GLN A 199 -13.15 -14.09 -5.35
C GLN A 199 -14.03 -13.19 -6.21
N ARG A 200 -15.19 -12.73 -5.70
CA ARG A 200 -16.07 -11.79 -6.41
C ARG A 200 -15.40 -10.45 -6.66
N PHE A 201 -14.67 -9.89 -5.69
CA PHE A 201 -13.95 -8.62 -5.86
C PHE A 201 -12.75 -8.73 -6.81
N ILE A 202 -12.11 -9.90 -6.88
CA ILE A 202 -11.03 -10.18 -7.82
C ILE A 202 -11.60 -10.37 -9.24
N SER A 203 -12.73 -11.08 -9.39
CA SER A 203 -13.29 -11.44 -10.70
C SER A 203 -13.90 -10.30 -11.52
N PHE A 204 -14.20 -9.14 -10.92
CA PHE A 204 -14.73 -7.89 -11.51
C PHE A 204 -16.04 -7.98 -12.33
N ASN A 205 -16.25 -9.03 -13.13
CA ASN A 205 -17.23 -9.07 -14.20
C ASN A 205 -18.69 -9.19 -13.74
N ASN A 206 -18.98 -9.62 -12.52
CA ASN A 206 -20.35 -10.04 -12.18
C ASN A 206 -20.95 -9.36 -10.95
N MET A 207 -20.30 -8.39 -10.32
CA MET A 207 -20.77 -8.04 -8.99
C MET A 207 -22.06 -7.19 -8.97
N PHE A 208 -22.39 -6.34 -9.95
CA PHE A 208 -23.47 -5.36 -9.72
C PHE A 208 -24.22 -4.82 -10.95
N GLU A 209 -24.60 -5.67 -11.91
CA GLU A 209 -25.57 -5.23 -12.93
C GLU A 209 -26.98 -4.96 -12.34
N ASP A 210 -27.30 -5.49 -11.15
CA ASP A 210 -28.70 -5.53 -10.66
C ASP A 210 -29.11 -4.59 -9.51
N SER A 211 -28.24 -3.72 -8.99
CA SER A 211 -28.61 -2.88 -7.83
C SER A 211 -29.03 -1.46 -8.24
N SER A 212 -30.30 -1.14 -8.03
CA SER A 212 -30.97 0.14 -8.32
C SER A 212 -30.34 1.38 -7.66
N ASN A 213 -29.67 2.20 -8.48
CA ASN A 213 -29.73 3.67 -8.63
C ASN A 213 -29.72 4.70 -7.46
N GLU A 214 -29.52 4.34 -6.18
CA GLU A 214 -29.57 5.38 -5.12
C GLU A 214 -28.21 6.00 -4.69
N TRP A 215 -27.08 5.50 -5.16
CA TRP A 215 -25.76 6.00 -4.74
C TRP A 215 -25.17 6.94 -5.78
N ASN A 216 -24.54 8.02 -5.32
CA ASN A 216 -23.68 8.84 -6.19
C ASN A 216 -22.55 7.94 -6.73
N ASP A 217 -22.52 7.80 -8.05
CA ASP A 217 -21.66 6.86 -8.79
C ASP A 217 -20.19 6.96 -8.35
N ASP A 218 -19.71 8.19 -8.11
CA ASP A 218 -18.34 8.47 -7.65
C ASP A 218 -17.97 7.78 -6.33
N SER A 219 -18.85 7.82 -5.32
CA SER A 219 -18.56 7.28 -3.99
C SER A 219 -18.55 5.76 -4.01
N ARG A 220 -19.46 5.17 -4.78
CA ARG A 220 -19.54 3.74 -5.00
C ARG A 220 -18.33 3.23 -5.76
N GLN A 221 -17.95 3.90 -6.85
CA GLN A 221 -16.77 3.56 -7.64
C GLN A 221 -15.49 3.63 -6.79
N TRP A 222 -15.37 4.67 -5.95
CA TRP A 222 -14.26 4.79 -5.01
C TRP A 222 -14.19 3.61 -4.03
N TYR A 223 -15.32 3.24 -3.42
CA TYR A 223 -15.39 2.10 -2.51
C TYR A 223 -14.97 0.81 -3.22
N LEU A 224 -15.54 0.51 -4.39
CA LEU A 224 -15.24 -0.70 -5.15
C LEU A 224 -13.75 -0.77 -5.54
N SER A 225 -13.19 0.35 -6.00
CA SER A 225 -11.76 0.45 -6.31
C SER A 225 -10.91 0.16 -5.07
N LYS A 226 -11.29 0.66 -3.90
CA LYS A 226 -10.55 0.44 -2.65
C LYS A 226 -10.67 -0.98 -2.13
N THR A 227 -11.85 -1.57 -2.15
CA THR A 227 -12.07 -2.96 -1.72
C THR A 227 -11.34 -3.93 -2.64
N ARG A 228 -11.36 -3.69 -3.95
CA ARG A 228 -10.57 -4.47 -4.93
C ARG A 228 -9.07 -4.38 -4.67
N HIS A 229 -8.56 -3.18 -4.38
CA HIS A 229 -7.16 -3.00 -4.01
C HIS A 229 -6.77 -3.83 -2.77
N CYS A 230 -7.63 -3.83 -1.75
CA CYS A 230 -7.44 -4.65 -0.55
C CYS A 230 -7.46 -6.14 -0.89
N ALA A 231 -8.42 -6.61 -1.70
CA ALA A 231 -8.49 -8.02 -2.11
C ALA A 231 -7.23 -8.49 -2.86
N LEU A 232 -6.72 -7.69 -3.80
CA LEU A 232 -5.46 -7.98 -4.49
C LEU A 232 -4.26 -7.98 -3.54
N THR A 233 -4.27 -7.08 -2.55
CA THR A 233 -3.21 -7.03 -1.52
C THR A 233 -3.24 -8.28 -0.63
N VAL A 234 -4.43 -8.69 -0.17
CA VAL A 234 -4.65 -9.93 0.59
C VAL A 234 -4.14 -11.14 -0.19
N LEU A 235 -4.47 -11.24 -1.48
CA LEU A 235 -4.01 -12.32 -2.35
C LEU A 235 -2.48 -12.30 -2.51
N ALA A 236 -1.90 -11.15 -2.85
CA ALA A 236 -0.46 -11.00 -3.06
C ALA A 236 0.33 -11.37 -1.79
N ASN A 237 -0.13 -10.90 -0.64
CA ASN A 237 0.46 -11.22 0.65
C ASN A 237 0.32 -12.72 0.96
N SER A 238 -0.85 -13.29 0.73
CA SER A 238 -1.10 -14.71 1.02
C SER A 238 -0.23 -15.64 0.18
N LEU A 239 -0.13 -15.38 -1.13
CA LEU A 239 0.74 -16.11 -2.04
C LEU A 239 2.20 -16.01 -1.59
N HIS A 240 2.67 -14.80 -1.31
CA HIS A 240 4.05 -14.57 -0.89
C HIS A 240 4.39 -15.34 0.39
N VAL A 241 3.54 -15.26 1.42
CA VAL A 241 3.79 -15.89 2.72
C VAL A 241 3.76 -17.42 2.60
N VAL A 242 2.77 -17.98 1.90
CA VAL A 242 2.66 -19.44 1.72
C VAL A 242 3.84 -19.99 0.93
N CYS A 243 4.15 -19.43 -0.23
CA CYS A 243 5.25 -19.90 -1.08
C CYS A 243 6.64 -19.68 -0.45
N SER A 244 6.80 -18.67 0.41
CA SER A 244 8.06 -18.46 1.14
C SER A 244 8.22 -19.37 2.36
N SER A 245 7.15 -20.04 2.80
CA SER A 245 7.18 -20.97 3.94
C SER A 245 7.45 -22.42 3.53
N THR A 246 7.19 -22.76 2.28
CA THR A 246 7.42 -24.09 1.72
C THR A 246 8.89 -24.21 1.28
N THR A 247 9.76 -24.59 2.22
CA THR A 247 11.19 -24.78 1.95
C THR A 247 11.50 -25.96 1.03
N ASP A 248 10.58 -26.93 0.88
CA ASP A 248 10.83 -28.20 0.18
C ASP A 248 9.89 -28.46 -1.01
N GLY A 249 9.62 -27.46 -1.86
CA GLY A 249 8.74 -27.65 -3.02
C GLY A 249 7.31 -28.05 -2.64
N GLY A 250 6.90 -27.66 -1.43
CA GLY A 250 5.59 -27.96 -0.88
C GLY A 250 4.50 -27.57 -1.85
N LEU A 251 3.61 -28.54 -2.11
CA LEU A 251 2.48 -28.47 -3.02
C LEU A 251 1.88 -27.05 -3.01
N VAL A 252 2.01 -26.37 -4.15
CA VAL A 252 1.11 -25.26 -4.47
C VAL A 252 -0.30 -25.76 -4.17
N PRO A 253 -1.13 -25.00 -3.42
CA PRO A 253 -2.48 -25.44 -3.12
C PRO A 253 -3.12 -25.91 -4.43
N SER A 254 -3.50 -27.19 -4.51
CA SER A 254 -4.10 -27.79 -5.71
C SER A 254 -5.27 -26.95 -6.25
N GLN A 255 -5.87 -26.17 -5.37
CA GLN A 255 -6.97 -25.24 -5.60
C GLN A 255 -6.52 -24.00 -6.37
N LEU A 256 -5.31 -23.49 -6.12
CA LEU A 256 -4.72 -22.42 -6.93
C LEU A 256 -4.63 -22.86 -8.38
N MET A 257 -4.33 -24.15 -8.62
CA MET A 257 -4.29 -24.73 -9.97
C MET A 257 -5.66 -24.69 -10.66
N THR A 258 -6.74 -25.02 -9.94
CA THR A 258 -8.10 -25.04 -10.50
C THR A 258 -8.58 -23.68 -10.98
N CYS A 259 -8.18 -22.59 -10.31
CA CYS A 259 -8.59 -21.23 -10.66
C CYS A 259 -7.52 -20.45 -11.44
N THR A 260 -6.43 -21.11 -11.87
CA THR A 260 -5.26 -20.39 -12.42
C THR A 260 -5.59 -19.57 -13.65
N ASP A 261 -6.40 -20.10 -14.57
CA ASP A 261 -6.73 -19.40 -15.82
C ASP A 261 -7.48 -18.10 -15.55
N THR A 262 -8.54 -18.18 -14.74
CA THR A 262 -9.36 -17.02 -14.35
C THR A 262 -8.52 -16.01 -13.58
N LEU A 263 -7.69 -16.49 -12.65
CA LEU A 263 -6.80 -15.62 -11.88
C LEU A 263 -5.79 -14.92 -12.79
N LEU A 264 -5.12 -15.64 -13.69
CA LEU A 264 -4.15 -15.06 -14.64
C LEU A 264 -4.81 -14.00 -15.51
N GLN A 265 -6.01 -14.25 -16.05
CA GLN A 265 -6.75 -13.26 -16.84
C GLN A 265 -7.01 -11.98 -16.05
N ILE A 266 -7.40 -12.10 -14.78
CA ILE A 266 -7.63 -10.96 -13.89
C ILE A 266 -6.33 -10.20 -13.64
N LEU A 267 -5.24 -10.90 -13.33
CA LEU A 267 -3.94 -10.28 -13.10
C LEU A 267 -3.43 -9.54 -14.34
N PHE A 268 -3.58 -10.13 -15.53
CA PHE A 268 -3.24 -9.47 -16.79
C PHE A 268 -4.11 -8.25 -17.07
N HIS A 269 -5.41 -8.33 -16.75
CA HIS A 269 -6.31 -7.19 -16.89
C HIS A 269 -5.84 -6.00 -16.04
N GLU A 270 -5.48 -6.23 -14.77
CA GLU A 270 -4.98 -5.16 -13.91
C GLU A 270 -3.64 -4.59 -14.41
N LEU A 271 -2.75 -5.43 -14.96
CA LEU A 271 -1.49 -4.96 -15.56
C LEU A 271 -1.71 -4.11 -16.82
N ASN A 272 -2.68 -4.46 -17.64
CA ASN A 272 -3.02 -3.69 -18.84
C ASN A 272 -3.69 -2.35 -18.50
N ASP A 273 -4.27 -2.19 -17.30
CA ASP A 273 -4.87 -0.93 -16.83
C ASP A 273 -3.94 -0.12 -15.91
N THR A 274 -2.61 -0.30 -16.03
CA THR A 274 -1.60 0.36 -15.19
C THR A 274 -1.73 1.90 -15.17
N GLU A 275 -2.13 2.52 -16.29
CA GLU A 275 -2.32 3.97 -16.37
C GLU A 275 -3.42 4.48 -15.43
N LYS A 276 -4.52 3.74 -15.34
CA LYS A 276 -5.66 4.13 -14.49
C LYS A 276 -5.46 3.67 -13.05
N ARG A 277 -4.88 2.49 -12.86
CA ARG A 277 -4.85 1.77 -11.57
C ARG A 277 -3.46 1.21 -11.24
N PRO A 278 -2.44 2.07 -11.09
CA PRO A 278 -1.06 1.62 -10.91
C PRO A 278 -0.83 0.84 -9.59
N GLN A 279 -1.64 1.11 -8.56
CA GLN A 279 -1.56 0.39 -7.28
C GLN A 279 -2.01 -1.07 -7.42
N ASP A 280 -3.01 -1.32 -8.27
CA ASP A 280 -3.58 -2.65 -8.47
C ASP A 280 -2.72 -3.46 -9.42
N ALA A 281 -2.20 -2.83 -10.48
CA ALA A 281 -1.18 -3.40 -11.34
C ALA A 281 0.06 -3.85 -10.53
N TYR A 282 0.49 -3.06 -9.56
CA TYR A 282 1.58 -3.43 -8.66
C TYR A 282 1.26 -4.69 -7.83
N GLN A 283 0.08 -4.77 -7.22
CA GLN A 283 -0.31 -5.98 -6.48
C GLN A 283 -0.47 -7.19 -7.40
N ALA A 284 -0.99 -6.98 -8.62
CA ALA A 284 -1.11 -8.02 -9.61
C ALA A 284 0.25 -8.58 -10.04
N MET A 285 1.24 -7.70 -10.26
CA MET A 285 2.62 -8.10 -10.55
C MET A 285 3.24 -8.89 -9.39
N ARG A 286 2.99 -8.49 -8.13
CA ARG A 286 3.44 -9.25 -6.94
C ARG A 286 2.86 -10.67 -6.94
N CYS A 287 1.57 -10.83 -7.22
CA CYS A 287 0.94 -12.14 -7.37
C CYS A 287 1.64 -12.95 -8.48
N MET A 288 1.78 -12.36 -9.67
CA MET A 288 2.37 -13.04 -10.83
C MET A 288 3.80 -13.49 -10.59
N LYS A 289 4.63 -12.65 -9.96
CA LYS A 289 6.01 -13.01 -9.62
C LYS A 289 6.09 -14.24 -8.72
N VAL A 290 5.17 -14.38 -7.77
CA VAL A 290 5.12 -15.57 -6.90
C VAL A 290 4.59 -16.76 -7.68
N LEU A 291 3.51 -16.58 -8.45
CA LEU A 291 2.91 -17.63 -9.28
C LEU A 291 3.92 -18.20 -10.28
N PHE A 292 4.66 -17.36 -11.00
CA PHE A 292 5.62 -17.80 -12.01
C PHE A 292 6.79 -18.61 -11.45
N LYS A 293 7.08 -18.48 -10.15
CA LYS A 293 8.08 -19.33 -9.48
C LYS A 293 7.58 -20.72 -9.15
N VAL A 294 6.26 -20.89 -8.98
CA VAL A 294 5.67 -22.10 -8.40
C VAL A 294 4.78 -22.87 -9.38
N LEU A 295 4.32 -22.22 -10.45
CA LEU A 295 3.47 -22.85 -11.45
C LEU A 295 4.25 -23.82 -12.35
N PRO A 296 3.64 -24.93 -12.80
CA PRO A 296 4.24 -25.83 -13.78
C PRO A 296 4.52 -25.14 -15.12
N PRO A 297 5.53 -25.59 -15.90
CA PRO A 297 5.87 -25.01 -17.19
C PRO A 297 4.71 -24.92 -18.18
N GLU A 298 3.78 -25.89 -18.17
CA GLU A 298 2.62 -25.91 -19.06
C GLU A 298 1.70 -24.72 -18.81
N VAL A 299 1.56 -24.32 -17.54
CA VAL A 299 0.74 -23.16 -17.16
C VAL A 299 1.45 -21.86 -17.53
N LEU A 300 2.78 -21.81 -17.45
CA LEU A 300 3.58 -20.66 -17.88
C LEU A 300 3.52 -20.46 -19.39
N GLN A 301 3.54 -21.54 -20.17
CA GLN A 301 3.32 -21.49 -21.62
C GLN A 301 1.94 -20.88 -21.91
N LYS A 302 0.90 -21.36 -21.24
CA LYS A 302 -0.47 -20.82 -21.39
C LYS A 302 -0.56 -19.35 -20.97
N ALA A 303 0.11 -18.95 -19.89
CA ALA A 303 0.21 -17.56 -19.47
C ALA A 303 0.84 -16.68 -20.58
N THR A 304 1.87 -17.19 -21.24
CA THR A 304 2.51 -16.53 -22.39
C THR A 304 1.55 -16.38 -23.56
N GLU A 305 0.78 -17.43 -23.89
CA GLU A 305 -0.25 -17.42 -24.94
C GLU A 305 -1.38 -16.42 -24.63
N LEU A 306 -1.74 -16.24 -23.36
CA LEU A 306 -2.70 -15.23 -22.89
C LEU A 306 -2.16 -13.80 -22.88
N GLY A 307 -0.90 -13.60 -23.30
CA GLY A 307 -0.31 -12.27 -23.44
C GLY A 307 0.42 -11.76 -22.20
N ALA A 308 0.88 -12.64 -21.31
CA ALA A 308 1.69 -12.26 -20.14
C ALA A 308 2.81 -11.28 -20.50
N LYS A 309 3.59 -11.62 -21.53
CA LYS A 309 4.70 -10.78 -22.02
C LYS A 309 4.23 -9.38 -22.44
N SER A 310 3.09 -9.27 -23.11
CA SER A 310 2.54 -7.98 -23.52
C SER A 310 2.05 -7.17 -22.31
N ALA A 311 1.40 -7.82 -21.34
CA ALA A 311 0.92 -7.17 -20.12
C ALA A 311 2.08 -6.66 -19.25
N VAL A 312 3.11 -7.49 -19.06
CA VAL A 312 4.33 -7.13 -18.32
C VAL A 312 5.07 -5.98 -19.03
N ASN A 313 5.24 -6.04 -20.35
CA ASN A 313 5.89 -4.98 -21.10
C ASN A 313 5.08 -3.67 -21.11
N SER A 314 3.75 -3.75 -21.20
CA SER A 314 2.87 -2.58 -21.05
C SER A 314 3.02 -1.95 -19.67
N SER A 315 3.13 -2.76 -18.62
CA SER A 315 3.36 -2.26 -17.26
C SER A 315 4.72 -1.55 -17.08
N LEU A 316 5.75 -2.00 -17.83
CA LEU A 316 7.08 -1.36 -17.85
C LEU A 316 7.06 -0.02 -18.60
N SER A 317 6.20 0.13 -19.62
CA SER A 317 6.16 1.30 -20.49
C SER A 317 5.29 2.47 -20.00
N THR A 318 4.68 2.43 -18.81
CA THR A 318 3.79 3.51 -18.27
C THR A 318 4.39 4.48 -17.24
N GLU A 319 4.71 5.75 -17.59
CA GLU A 319 5.58 6.76 -16.89
C GLU A 319 5.12 7.26 -15.50
N CYS A 320 4.93 6.40 -14.50
CA CYS A 320 4.53 6.85 -13.16
C CYS A 320 5.21 6.11 -12.02
N TYR A 321 5.68 6.86 -11.01
CA TYR A 321 6.28 6.50 -9.70
C TYR A 321 6.07 5.07 -9.11
N TYR A 322 4.90 4.42 -9.21
CA TYR A 322 4.76 2.98 -8.92
C TYR A 322 5.67 2.09 -9.78
N ARG A 323 6.16 2.61 -10.91
CA ARG A 323 7.14 2.07 -11.83
C ARG A 323 8.45 1.65 -11.20
N ALA A 324 8.96 2.26 -10.14
CA ALA A 324 10.24 1.77 -9.60
C ALA A 324 10.04 0.41 -8.94
N LEU A 325 9.00 0.29 -8.11
CA LEU A 325 8.62 -0.98 -7.49
C LEU A 325 8.08 -1.95 -8.53
N LEU A 326 7.17 -1.51 -9.40
CA LEU A 326 6.62 -2.32 -10.48
C LEU A 326 7.72 -2.75 -11.46
N ALA A 327 8.64 -1.88 -11.88
CA ALA A 327 9.77 -2.28 -12.72
C ALA A 327 10.72 -3.22 -11.99
N ASN A 328 11.02 -3.02 -10.72
CA ASN A 328 11.83 -3.98 -9.96
C ASN A 328 11.17 -5.37 -9.91
N GLU A 329 9.85 -5.40 -9.68
CA GLU A 329 9.07 -6.65 -9.67
C GLU A 329 8.94 -7.26 -11.08
N SER A 330 8.67 -6.44 -12.11
CA SER A 330 8.55 -6.84 -13.52
C SER A 330 9.89 -7.30 -14.09
N THR A 331 11.00 -6.63 -13.80
CA THR A 331 12.34 -7.07 -14.20
C THR A 331 12.67 -8.40 -13.55
N ALA A 332 12.33 -8.60 -12.27
CA ALA A 332 12.49 -9.90 -11.63
C ALA A 332 11.63 -10.99 -12.32
N ALA A 333 10.40 -10.66 -12.73
CA ALA A 333 9.52 -11.58 -13.47
C ALA A 333 10.06 -11.92 -14.87
N VAL A 334 10.50 -10.92 -15.64
CA VAL A 334 11.09 -11.11 -16.99
C VAL A 334 12.38 -11.94 -16.91
N LEU A 335 13.21 -11.72 -15.89
CA LEU A 335 14.42 -12.55 -15.67
C LEU A 335 14.07 -14.00 -15.36
N MET A 336 12.91 -14.28 -14.77
CA MET A 336 12.42 -15.64 -14.53
C MET A 336 11.86 -16.28 -15.81
N GLU A 337 11.26 -15.51 -16.72
CA GLU A 337 10.88 -16.01 -18.05
C GLU A 337 12.09 -16.42 -18.91
N CYS A 338 13.25 -15.79 -18.74
CA CYS A 338 14.48 -16.19 -19.44
C CYS A 338 15.06 -17.55 -18.96
N VAL A 339 14.49 -18.15 -17.92
CA VAL A 339 14.89 -19.47 -17.37
C VAL A 339 13.96 -20.60 -17.84
N ILE A 340 12.83 -20.25 -18.48
CA ILE A 340 11.93 -21.18 -19.19
C ILE A 340 12.42 -21.31 -20.62
#